data_AF-A0A812ZBD7-F1
#
_entry.id   AF-A0A812ZBD7-F1
#
_cell.length_a   1.000
_cell.length_b   1.000
_cell.length_c   1.000
_cell.angle_alpha   90.00
_cell.angle_beta   90.00
_cell.angle_gamma   90.00
#
_symmetry.space_group_name_H-M   'P 1'
#
loop_
_entity.id
_entity.type
_entity.pdbx_description
1 polymer ?
#
loop_
_entity_poly.entity_id
_entity_poly.type
_entity_poly.pdbx_seq_one_letter_code
_entity_poly.pdbx_strand_id
1 'polypeptide(L)'
;MASSKAGLLQLSSPKTDKEDSDTDSEAEAGGGGNCLWLAGRARQVGGKRWVKWLVPFILVGISSVLCMWMLHAATWYYVMGIVRFEKAYVRNPDYKEEHPGLFSNSLHPDEVSYGSLQDPLSARLGFKHVPLKVLDGVALLFPFLWFLTVMYLRDVQQWTKVLLSHSVLAIGKGVFGVVTIMPDSIGWANCKARLGPSGVDFFMNRVPDPSAHGMWTAFMAILGVELAGPEQNRIGAGMRFCADMLYSGHTYFTILYILALCELVRK
;
A
#
# COMPACT_ATOMS: atom_id res chain seq x y z
N MET A 1 -44.98 -33.93 4.49
CA MET A 1 -46.16 -33.09 4.22
C MET A 1 -45.98 -31.74 4.91
N ALA A 2 -45.57 -30.72 4.16
CA ALA A 2 -45.83 -29.30 4.43
C ALA A 2 -45.29 -28.52 3.22
N SER A 3 -46.24 -28.06 2.41
CA SER A 3 -46.11 -27.25 1.21
C SER A 3 -46.29 -25.76 1.57
N SER A 4 -46.00 -24.87 0.61
CA SER A 4 -46.47 -23.47 0.52
C SER A 4 -45.50 -22.43 1.10
N LYS A 5 -45.11 -21.33 0.44
CA LYS A 5 -45.42 -20.72 -0.87
C LYS A 5 -44.36 -19.65 -1.15
N ALA A 6 -43.84 -19.59 -2.38
CA ALA A 6 -43.01 -18.50 -2.87
C ALA A 6 -43.90 -17.34 -3.34
N GLY A 7 -43.64 -16.13 -2.85
CA GLY A 7 -44.30 -14.90 -3.28
C GLY A 7 -43.55 -14.26 -4.45
N LEU A 8 -44.20 -14.28 -5.62
CA LEU A 8 -43.77 -13.67 -6.88
C LEU A 8 -44.32 -12.24 -6.90
N LEU A 9 -43.44 -11.23 -6.85
CA LEU A 9 -43.82 -9.84 -7.09
C LEU A 9 -43.79 -9.57 -8.61
N GLN A 10 -44.98 -9.53 -9.20
CA GLN A 10 -45.21 -8.91 -10.51
C GLN A 10 -45.36 -7.40 -10.32
N LEU A 11 -44.49 -6.62 -10.96
CA LEU A 11 -44.68 -5.18 -11.13
C LEU A 11 -45.11 -4.91 -12.57
N SER A 12 -46.21 -4.19 -12.68
CA SER A 12 -47.00 -3.93 -13.87
C SER A 12 -46.32 -2.95 -14.82
N SER A 13 -46.50 -3.22 -16.11
CA SER A 13 -46.18 -2.31 -17.21
C SER A 13 -47.25 -1.22 -17.33
N PRO A 14 -46.89 0.07 -17.48
CA PRO A 14 -47.82 1.08 -17.97
C PRO A 14 -47.88 1.04 -19.50
N LYS A 15 -49.10 1.15 -20.04
CA LYS A 15 -49.38 1.35 -21.46
C LYS A 15 -49.15 2.82 -21.83
N THR A 16 -48.55 2.97 -23.00
CA THR A 16 -48.41 4.16 -23.85
C THR A 16 -49.75 4.79 -24.23
N ASP A 17 -49.81 6.12 -24.21
CA ASP A 17 -50.66 6.90 -25.10
C ASP A 17 -49.80 7.84 -25.95
N LYS A 18 -50.16 7.88 -27.23
CA LYS A 18 -49.54 8.58 -28.36
C LYS A 18 -50.03 10.02 -28.43
N GLU A 19 -49.14 10.95 -28.72
CA GLU A 19 -49.50 12.19 -29.42
C GLU A 19 -48.35 12.56 -30.38
N ASP A 20 -48.73 12.80 -31.63
CA ASP A 20 -47.89 12.95 -32.83
C ASP A 20 -47.40 14.41 -33.02
N SER A 21 -46.41 14.55 -33.91
CA SER A 21 -45.90 15.78 -34.57
C SER A 21 -44.94 16.64 -33.72
N ASP A 22 -43.74 17.01 -34.14
CA ASP A 22 -43.15 17.13 -35.47
C ASP A 22 -41.64 16.83 -35.44
N THR A 23 -41.18 16.32 -36.57
CA THR A 23 -39.80 16.28 -37.09
C THR A 23 -38.71 17.02 -36.30
N ASP A 24 -37.86 16.25 -35.63
CA ASP A 24 -36.41 16.33 -35.80
C ASP A 24 -35.82 14.94 -35.53
N SER A 25 -35.04 14.45 -36.50
CA SER A 25 -34.50 13.09 -36.50
C SER A 25 -33.32 12.99 -35.53
N GLU A 26 -33.61 12.93 -34.23
CA GLU A 26 -32.68 12.44 -33.22
C GLU A 26 -32.73 10.91 -33.23
N ALA A 27 -31.75 10.32 -33.90
CA ALA A 27 -31.52 8.88 -33.88
C ALA A 27 -31.30 8.41 -32.44
N GLU A 28 -32.13 7.45 -32.04
CA GLU A 28 -32.17 6.87 -30.70
C GLU A 28 -30.80 6.37 -30.21
N ALA A 29 -30.33 7.01 -29.15
CA ALA A 29 -29.27 6.54 -28.28
C ALA A 29 -29.76 5.37 -27.41
N GLY A 30 -29.93 4.19 -28.03
CA GLY A 30 -30.16 2.94 -27.32
C GLY A 30 -28.88 2.39 -26.70
N GLY A 31 -28.80 2.36 -25.37
CA GLY A 31 -28.06 1.32 -24.62
C GLY A 31 -26.55 1.21 -24.87
N GLY A 32 -25.77 2.25 -24.59
CA GLY A 32 -24.30 2.20 -24.68
C GLY A 32 -23.60 3.38 -23.98
N GLY A 33 -24.18 3.90 -22.89
CA GLY A 33 -23.94 5.24 -22.35
C GLY A 33 -22.58 5.52 -21.68
N ASN A 34 -21.54 4.70 -21.84
CA ASN A 34 -20.21 4.99 -21.27
C ASN A 34 -19.08 5.14 -22.31
N CYS A 35 -19.35 5.05 -23.61
CA CYS A 35 -18.30 5.14 -24.63
C CYS A 35 -18.11 6.54 -25.25
N LEU A 36 -19.07 7.47 -25.06
CA LEU A 36 -19.03 8.76 -25.75
C LEU A 36 -18.03 9.78 -25.15
N TRP A 37 -17.51 9.56 -23.94
CA TRP A 37 -16.44 10.38 -23.35
C TRP A 37 -15.04 10.09 -23.94
N LEU A 38 -14.89 9.04 -24.77
CA LEU A 38 -13.61 8.68 -25.39
C LEU A 38 -13.36 9.35 -26.74
N ALA A 39 -14.39 9.85 -27.43
CA ALA A 39 -14.25 10.41 -28.78
C ALA A 39 -13.81 11.88 -28.83
N GLY A 40 -13.90 12.63 -27.72
CA GLY A 40 -13.46 14.04 -27.65
C GLY A 40 -11.95 14.25 -27.59
N ARG A 41 -11.14 13.17 -27.67
CA ARG A 41 -9.73 13.17 -27.29
C ARG A 41 -8.75 12.97 -28.46
N ALA A 42 -8.75 13.87 -29.46
CA ALA A 42 -7.72 13.82 -30.50
C ALA A 42 -7.19 15.16 -31.05
N ARG A 43 -7.72 16.33 -30.67
CA ARG A 43 -7.20 17.62 -31.16
C ARG A 43 -7.01 18.67 -30.08
N GLN A 44 -5.88 18.59 -29.39
CA GLN A 44 -5.15 19.81 -29.01
C GLN A 44 -3.67 19.60 -29.33
N VAL A 45 -3.26 20.21 -30.44
CA VAL A 45 -1.88 20.32 -30.92
C VAL A 45 -1.38 21.68 -30.43
N GLY A 46 -0.53 21.68 -29.42
CA GLY A 46 0.08 22.88 -28.84
C GLY A 46 1.10 22.48 -27.77
N GLY A 47 2.22 23.19 -27.67
CA GLY A 47 3.49 22.80 -27.00
C GLY A 47 3.45 22.38 -25.51
N LYS A 48 2.28 22.28 -24.87
CA LYS A 48 2.12 21.85 -23.47
C LYS A 48 1.83 20.34 -23.30
N ARG A 49 2.18 19.48 -24.28
CA ARG A 49 1.93 18.03 -24.20
C ARG A 49 2.73 17.32 -23.10
N TRP A 50 3.97 17.74 -22.85
CA TRP A 50 4.84 17.11 -21.85
C TRP A 50 4.35 17.30 -20.41
N VAL A 51 3.64 18.40 -20.13
CA VAL A 51 3.10 18.68 -18.79
C VAL A 51 2.12 17.59 -18.35
N LYS A 52 1.30 17.07 -19.28
CA LYS A 52 0.33 15.99 -18.98
C LYS A 52 1.00 14.66 -18.59
N TRP A 53 2.23 14.43 -19.08
CA TRP A 53 3.02 13.26 -18.72
C TRP A 53 3.78 13.46 -17.41
N LEU A 54 4.33 14.66 -17.21
CA LEU A 54 5.19 14.98 -16.07
C LEU A 54 4.41 15.13 -14.75
N VAL A 55 3.24 15.78 -14.76
CA VAL A 55 2.49 16.08 -13.53
C VAL A 55 2.12 14.82 -12.73
N PRO A 56 1.55 13.75 -13.32
CA PRO A 56 1.26 12.52 -12.58
C PRO A 56 2.51 11.85 -12.01
N PHE A 57 3.65 11.96 -12.71
CA PHE A 57 4.91 11.40 -12.25
C PHE A 57 5.44 12.12 -11.02
N ILE A 58 5.40 13.47 -11.02
CA ILE A 58 5.76 14.29 -9.85
C ILE A 58 4.84 13.95 -8.67
N LEU A 59 3.53 13.78 -8.90
CA LEU A 59 2.58 13.42 -7.85
C LEU A 59 2.90 12.06 -7.22
N VAL A 60 3.28 11.07 -8.02
CA VAL A 60 3.75 9.77 -7.53
C VAL A 60 5.04 9.92 -6.72
N GLY A 61 5.98 10.75 -7.16
CA GLY A 61 7.21 11.04 -6.43
C GLY A 61 6.92 11.64 -5.04
N ILE A 62 6.10 12.69 -4.98
CA ILE A 62 5.73 13.36 -3.72
C ILE A 62 4.98 12.40 -2.79
N SER A 63 3.99 11.67 -3.31
CA SER A 63 3.22 10.70 -2.51
C SER A 63 4.06 9.53 -2.01
N SER A 64 5.06 9.09 -2.79
CA SER A 64 6.00 8.05 -2.37
C SER A 64 6.91 8.55 -1.24
N VAL A 65 7.45 9.77 -1.34
CA VAL A 65 8.24 10.38 -0.26
C VAL A 65 7.40 10.55 1.01
N LEU A 66 6.18 11.06 0.88
CA LEU A 66 5.25 11.19 2.00
C LEU A 66 4.94 9.82 2.64
N CYS A 67 4.68 8.80 1.82
CA CYS A 67 4.51 7.43 2.30
C CYS A 67 5.74 6.99 3.09
N MET A 68 6.95 7.04 2.53
CA MET A 68 8.17 6.60 3.20
C MET A 68 8.42 7.35 4.51
N TRP A 69 8.17 8.66 4.54
CA TRP A 69 8.26 9.45 5.76
C TRP A 69 7.31 8.95 6.86
N MET A 70 6.05 8.72 6.52
CA MET A 70 5.06 8.19 7.46
C MET A 70 5.40 6.77 7.94
N LEU A 71 5.92 5.92 7.05
CA LEU A 71 6.37 4.57 7.40
C LEU A 71 7.56 4.56 8.38
N HIS A 72 8.49 5.51 8.24
CA HIS A 72 9.57 5.69 9.21
C HIS A 72 9.05 6.18 10.56
N ALA A 73 8.07 7.08 10.57
CA ALA A 73 7.40 7.49 11.80
C ALA A 73 6.73 6.31 12.52
N ALA A 74 5.99 5.48 11.78
CA ALA A 74 5.39 4.26 12.32
C ALA A 74 6.44 3.29 12.90
N THR A 75 7.57 3.12 12.19
CA THR A 75 8.69 2.29 12.65
C THR A 75 9.28 2.82 13.94
N TRP A 76 9.42 4.14 14.09
CA TRP A 76 9.90 4.75 15.32
C TRP A 76 8.97 4.46 16.51
N TYR A 77 7.65 4.63 16.34
CA TYR A 77 6.68 4.29 17.40
C TYR A 77 6.75 2.81 17.80
N TYR A 78 6.90 1.92 16.81
CA TYR A 78 7.06 0.49 17.07
C TYR A 78 8.34 0.20 17.88
N VAL A 79 9.48 0.77 17.49
CA VAL A 79 10.77 0.60 18.20
C VAL A 79 10.67 1.12 19.64
N MET A 80 10.09 2.30 19.85
CA MET A 80 9.92 2.86 21.20
C MET A 80 8.98 2.00 22.06
N GLY A 81 7.91 1.48 21.46
CA GLY A 81 6.98 0.57 22.11
C GLY A 81 7.67 -0.72 22.56
N ILE A 82 8.35 -1.41 21.64
CA ILE A 82 8.98 -2.71 21.92
C ILE A 82 10.14 -2.60 22.91
N VAL A 83 10.96 -1.54 22.83
CA VAL A 83 12.05 -1.29 23.79
C VAL A 83 11.50 -0.99 25.18
N ARG A 84 10.37 -0.28 25.27
CA ARG A 84 9.69 -0.08 26.54
C ARG A 84 9.19 -1.41 27.11
N PHE A 85 8.63 -2.29 26.28
CA PHE A 85 8.23 -3.63 26.71
C PHE A 85 9.42 -4.47 27.19
N GLU A 86 10.55 -4.46 26.48
CA GLU A 86 11.78 -5.17 26.91
C GLU A 86 12.29 -4.68 28.27
N LYS A 87 12.20 -3.38 28.56
CA LYS A 87 12.65 -2.80 29.83
C LYS A 87 11.66 -3.00 30.98
N ALA A 88 10.36 -2.96 30.69
CA ALA A 88 9.32 -2.98 31.72
C ALA A 88 8.99 -4.40 32.20
N TYR A 89 9.14 -5.40 31.33
CA TYR A 89 8.72 -6.78 31.62
C TYR A 89 9.94 -7.69 31.75
N VAL A 90 10.20 -8.15 32.98
CA VAL A 90 11.16 -9.24 33.23
C VAL A 90 10.44 -10.55 32.96
N ARG A 91 10.99 -11.35 32.06
CA ARG A 91 10.38 -12.64 31.72
C ARG A 91 10.58 -13.64 32.85
N ASN A 92 9.54 -14.43 33.13
CA ASN A 92 9.66 -15.64 33.93
C ASN A 92 10.39 -16.74 33.11
N PRO A 93 11.63 -17.12 33.48
CA PRO A 93 12.39 -18.15 32.76
C PRO A 93 11.76 -19.54 32.86
N ASP A 94 10.90 -19.78 33.84
CA ASP A 94 10.28 -21.08 34.11
C ASP A 94 8.94 -21.27 33.38
N TYR A 95 8.45 -20.24 32.68
CA TYR A 95 7.20 -20.34 31.92
C TYR A 95 7.38 -21.30 30.73
N LYS A 96 6.57 -22.37 30.71
CA LYS A 96 6.47 -23.30 29.59
C LYS A 96 5.12 -23.11 28.92
N GLU A 97 5.12 -23.00 27.61
CA GLU A 97 3.88 -22.87 26.83
C GLU A 97 3.06 -24.18 26.90
N GLU A 98 1.79 -24.08 27.25
CA GLU A 98 0.89 -25.25 27.38
C GLU A 98 0.47 -25.82 26.02
N HIS A 99 0.47 -25.00 24.97
CA HIS A 99 -0.03 -25.34 23.64
C HIS A 99 0.93 -24.91 22.51
N PRO A 100 2.12 -25.56 22.40
CA PRO A 100 3.10 -25.22 21.39
C PRO A 100 2.51 -25.37 19.98
N GLY A 101 2.62 -24.32 19.17
CA GLY A 101 2.21 -24.33 17.76
C GLY A 101 0.78 -23.88 17.47
N LEU A 102 -0.02 -23.53 18.48
CA LEU A 102 -1.32 -22.88 18.25
C LEU A 102 -1.15 -21.44 17.73
N PHE A 103 -0.11 -20.77 18.22
CA PHE A 103 0.23 -19.40 17.86
C PHE A 103 1.59 -19.35 17.19
N SER A 104 1.75 -18.49 16.18
CA SER A 104 3.04 -18.30 15.53
C SER A 104 4.01 -17.48 16.39
N ASN A 105 3.49 -16.70 17.35
CA ASN A 105 4.27 -15.79 18.17
C ASN A 105 5.06 -16.55 19.21
N SER A 106 6.37 -16.60 19.04
CA SER A 106 7.21 -17.14 20.09
C SER A 106 7.23 -16.21 21.30
N LEU A 107 7.27 -16.85 22.46
CA LEU A 107 7.54 -16.18 23.73
C LEU A 107 9.04 -15.98 23.96
N HIS A 108 9.94 -16.64 23.22
CA HIS A 108 11.39 -16.73 23.45
C HIS A 108 12.19 -15.77 22.55
N PRO A 109 13.09 -14.87 23.04
CA PRO A 109 13.70 -13.83 22.18
C PRO A 109 14.70 -14.42 21.17
N ASP A 110 15.18 -15.63 21.45
CA ASP A 110 16.04 -16.45 20.63
C ASP A 110 15.28 -17.10 19.48
N GLU A 111 13.95 -17.13 19.55
CA GLU A 111 13.10 -17.61 18.48
C GLU A 111 12.71 -16.48 17.53
N VAL A 112 12.64 -16.83 16.24
CA VAL A 112 12.46 -15.91 15.12
C VAL A 112 11.15 -15.12 15.24
N SER A 113 10.10 -15.73 15.79
CA SER A 113 8.77 -15.14 15.89
C SER A 113 8.51 -14.36 17.18
N TYR A 114 9.55 -14.04 17.95
CA TYR A 114 9.38 -13.19 19.13
C TYR A 114 8.86 -11.81 18.75
N GLY A 115 7.69 -11.47 19.27
CA GLY A 115 7.02 -10.20 18.96
C GLY A 115 6.47 -10.12 17.54
N SER A 116 6.26 -11.26 16.85
CA SER A 116 5.52 -11.27 15.58
C SER A 116 4.03 -11.02 15.77
N LEU A 117 3.33 -10.69 14.68
CA LEU A 117 1.88 -10.84 14.62
C LEU A 117 1.50 -12.32 14.46
N GLN A 118 0.34 -12.73 15.02
CA GLN A 118 -0.15 -14.10 14.83
C GLN A 118 -0.52 -14.33 13.36
N ASP A 119 0.17 -15.27 12.73
CA ASP A 119 -0.13 -15.77 11.38
C ASP A 119 -0.46 -17.27 11.46
N PRO A 120 -1.75 -17.63 11.57
CA PRO A 120 -2.20 -19.02 11.61
C PRO A 120 -1.83 -19.81 10.35
N LEU A 121 -1.69 -19.12 9.21
CA LEU A 121 -1.34 -19.77 7.95
C LEU A 121 0.14 -20.14 7.93
N SER A 122 1.01 -19.22 8.38
CA SER A 122 2.44 -19.51 8.57
C SER A 122 2.65 -20.64 9.58
N ALA A 123 1.89 -20.67 10.68
CA ALA A 123 1.93 -21.76 11.65
C ALA A 123 1.58 -23.13 11.03
N ARG A 124 0.62 -23.17 10.10
CA ARG A 124 0.21 -24.42 9.42
C ARG A 124 1.13 -24.84 8.27
N LEU A 125 1.66 -23.88 7.50
CA LEU A 125 2.47 -24.17 6.31
C LEU A 125 3.96 -24.34 6.64
N GLY A 126 4.39 -23.91 7.82
CA GLY A 126 5.79 -23.87 8.22
C GLY A 126 6.51 -22.66 7.63
N PHE A 127 7.50 -22.17 8.37
CA PHE A 127 8.32 -21.04 7.93
C PHE A 127 9.30 -21.48 6.85
N LYS A 128 9.19 -20.88 5.65
CA LYS A 128 10.21 -20.99 4.59
C LYS A 128 10.79 -19.62 4.33
N HIS A 129 12.11 -19.52 4.44
CA HIS A 129 12.83 -18.29 4.12
C HIS A 129 12.81 -18.04 2.60
N VAL A 130 11.94 -17.13 2.16
CA VAL A 130 11.88 -16.69 0.76
C VAL A 130 12.80 -15.48 0.58
N PRO A 131 13.75 -15.51 -0.37
CA PRO A 131 14.62 -14.37 -0.63
C PRO A 131 13.81 -13.18 -1.14
N LEU A 132 13.70 -12.14 -0.32
CA LEU A 132 12.90 -10.94 -0.61
C LEU A 132 13.31 -10.23 -1.92
N LYS A 133 14.57 -10.40 -2.37
CA LYS A 133 15.05 -9.85 -3.65
C LYS A 133 14.30 -10.41 -4.85
N VAL A 134 13.89 -11.68 -4.80
CA VAL A 134 13.13 -12.32 -5.89
C VAL A 134 11.73 -11.72 -5.94
N LEU A 135 11.09 -11.56 -4.78
CA LEU A 135 9.75 -10.97 -4.69
C LEU A 135 9.74 -9.52 -5.19
N ASP A 136 10.73 -8.71 -4.78
CA ASP A 136 10.85 -7.33 -5.24
C ASP A 136 11.15 -7.25 -6.75
N GLY A 137 11.95 -8.17 -7.28
CA GLY A 137 12.21 -8.25 -8.72
C GLY A 137 10.96 -8.57 -9.53
N VAL A 138 10.15 -9.53 -9.07
CA VAL A 138 8.86 -9.87 -9.69
C VAL A 138 7.89 -8.69 -9.58
N ALA A 139 7.85 -8.01 -8.45
CA ALA A 139 6.99 -6.84 -8.25
C ALA A 139 7.39 -5.67 -9.18
N LEU A 140 8.68 -5.49 -9.47
CA LEU A 140 9.18 -4.43 -10.37
C LEU A 140 8.88 -4.71 -11.86
N LEU A 141 8.76 -5.98 -12.24
CA LEU A 141 8.51 -6.39 -13.63
C LEU A 141 7.20 -5.81 -14.17
N PHE A 142 6.11 -5.85 -13.39
CA PHE A 142 4.79 -5.42 -13.87
C PHE A 142 4.67 -3.91 -14.10
N PRO A 143 5.10 -3.02 -13.18
CA PRO A 143 5.19 -1.58 -13.44
C PRO A 143 6.05 -1.26 -14.67
N PHE A 144 7.16 -1.98 -14.85
CA PHE A 144 8.06 -1.78 -15.99
C PHE A 144 7.40 -2.15 -17.32
N LEU A 145 6.79 -3.33 -17.40
CA LEU A 145 6.04 -3.76 -18.58
C LEU A 145 4.88 -2.80 -18.88
N TRP A 146 4.12 -2.42 -17.86
CA TRP A 146 3.05 -1.41 -17.98
C TRP A 146 3.58 -0.09 -18.55
N PHE A 147 4.69 0.42 -18.02
CA PHE A 147 5.31 1.66 -18.47
C PHE A 147 5.68 1.58 -19.96
N LEU A 148 6.34 0.50 -20.39
CA LEU A 148 6.70 0.30 -21.80
C LEU A 148 5.46 0.24 -22.70
N THR A 149 4.42 -0.50 -22.30
CA THR A 149 3.18 -0.63 -23.08
C THR A 149 2.45 0.70 -23.20
N VAL A 150 2.33 1.48 -22.11
CA VAL A 150 1.68 2.80 -22.14
C VAL A 150 2.47 3.80 -22.98
N MET A 151 3.80 3.78 -22.89
CA MET A 151 4.66 4.64 -23.71
C MET A 151 4.57 4.29 -25.21
N TYR A 152 4.49 3.00 -25.53
CA TYR A 152 4.31 2.51 -26.90
C TYR A 152 2.94 2.94 -27.48
N LEU A 153 1.86 2.73 -26.73
CA LEU A 153 0.50 3.09 -27.15
C LEU A 153 0.18 4.58 -27.06
N ARG A 154 1.01 5.35 -26.34
CA ARG A 154 0.82 6.79 -26.05
C ARG A 154 -0.53 7.12 -25.39
N ASP A 155 -1.08 6.19 -24.60
CA ASP A 155 -2.35 6.37 -23.90
C ASP A 155 -2.18 7.21 -22.62
N VAL A 156 -2.31 8.53 -22.78
CA VAL A 156 -2.19 9.51 -21.68
C VAL A 156 -3.26 9.31 -20.60
N GLN A 157 -4.44 8.79 -20.93
CA GLN A 157 -5.48 8.57 -19.92
C GLN A 157 -5.13 7.40 -19.02
N GLN A 158 -4.64 6.31 -19.60
CA GLN A 158 -4.20 5.17 -18.81
C GLN A 158 -3.03 5.57 -17.90
N TRP A 159 -2.09 6.36 -18.44
CA TRP A 159 -0.98 6.95 -17.69
C TRP A 159 -1.45 7.73 -16.45
N THR A 160 -2.34 8.71 -16.64
CA THR A 160 -2.81 9.57 -15.55
C THR A 160 -3.65 8.79 -14.53
N LYS A 161 -4.55 7.93 -14.98
CA LYS A 161 -5.43 7.11 -14.12
C LYS A 161 -4.60 6.22 -13.18
N VAL A 162 -3.66 5.47 -13.73
CA VAL A 162 -2.86 4.51 -12.94
C VAL A 162 -1.93 5.23 -11.97
N LEU A 163 -1.24 6.30 -12.39
CA LEU A 163 -0.34 7.05 -11.50
C LEU A 163 -1.10 7.82 -10.41
N LEU A 164 -2.31 8.31 -10.70
CA LEU A 164 -3.16 8.89 -9.67
C LEU A 164 -3.61 7.83 -8.65
N SER A 165 -4.05 6.66 -9.12
CA SER A 165 -4.38 5.52 -8.24
C SER A 165 -3.17 5.07 -7.41
N HIS A 166 -1.98 5.01 -7.99
CA HIS A 166 -0.74 4.74 -7.27
C HIS A 166 -0.53 5.77 -6.16
N SER A 167 -0.67 7.06 -6.47
CA SER A 167 -0.47 8.13 -5.49
C SER A 167 -1.42 8.02 -4.30
N VAL A 168 -2.71 7.72 -4.57
CA VAL A 168 -3.72 7.51 -3.51
C VAL A 168 -3.37 6.29 -2.66
N LEU A 169 -2.95 5.17 -3.26
CA LEU A 169 -2.55 3.97 -2.53
C LEU A 169 -1.28 4.19 -1.70
N ALA A 170 -0.31 4.97 -2.20
CA ALA A 170 0.90 5.34 -1.48
C ALA A 170 0.57 6.17 -0.23
N ILE A 171 -0.26 7.23 -0.39
CA ILE A 171 -0.70 8.05 0.75
C ILE A 171 -1.49 7.20 1.74
N GLY A 172 -2.43 6.38 1.26
CA GLY A 172 -3.21 5.48 2.09
C GLY A 172 -2.33 4.54 2.91
N LYS A 173 -1.30 3.95 2.30
CA LYS A 173 -0.33 3.11 3.01
C LYS A 173 0.38 3.88 4.12
N GLY A 174 0.87 5.09 3.84
CA GLY A 174 1.54 5.93 4.85
C GLY A 174 0.61 6.27 6.02
N VAL A 175 -0.61 6.73 5.72
CA VAL A 175 -1.62 7.10 6.73
C VAL A 175 -2.00 5.91 7.60
N PHE A 176 -2.39 4.79 6.99
CA PHE A 176 -2.74 3.60 7.77
C PHE A 176 -1.54 3.08 8.53
N GLY A 177 -0.33 3.14 7.98
CA GLY A 177 0.88 2.77 8.69
C GLY A 177 1.09 3.49 10.01
N VAL A 178 0.83 4.80 10.06
CA VAL A 178 0.98 5.61 11.29
C VAL A 178 -0.21 5.40 12.25
N VAL A 179 -1.42 5.24 11.71
CA VAL A 179 -2.63 5.02 12.52
C VAL A 179 -2.67 3.62 13.14
N THR A 180 -2.21 2.60 12.40
CA THR A 180 -2.22 1.19 12.83
C THR A 180 -0.80 0.69 12.95
N ILE A 181 -0.12 1.09 14.02
CA ILE A 181 1.22 0.60 14.33
C ILE A 181 1.09 -0.88 14.71
N MET A 182 1.37 -1.77 13.75
CA MET A 182 1.40 -3.21 13.98
C MET A 182 2.84 -3.72 14.02
N PRO A 183 3.13 -4.68 14.93
CA PRO A 183 4.45 -5.30 14.99
C PRO A 183 4.75 -6.07 13.69
N ASP A 184 6.02 -6.10 13.28
CA ASP A 184 6.51 -6.91 12.15
C ASP A 184 6.06 -8.37 12.34
N SER A 185 5.45 -9.00 11.32
CA SER A 185 5.16 -10.43 11.35
C SER A 185 6.42 -11.31 11.40
N ILE A 186 7.59 -10.77 11.07
CA ILE A 186 8.87 -11.48 11.17
C ILE A 186 9.47 -11.37 12.58
N GLY A 187 8.89 -10.56 13.47
CA GLY A 187 9.34 -10.41 14.86
C GLY A 187 10.49 -9.41 15.06
N TRP A 188 10.74 -9.11 16.33
CA TRP A 188 11.63 -8.02 16.75
C TRP A 188 13.10 -8.30 16.46
N ALA A 189 13.56 -9.54 16.61
CA ALA A 189 14.96 -9.92 16.35
C ALA A 189 15.35 -9.64 14.88
N ASN A 190 14.46 -9.98 13.95
CA ASN A 190 14.67 -9.72 12.53
C ASN A 190 14.57 -8.23 12.18
N CYS A 191 13.64 -7.51 12.81
CA CYS A 191 13.59 -6.06 12.70
C CYS A 191 14.93 -5.42 13.16
N LYS A 192 15.43 -5.80 14.33
CA LYS A 192 16.69 -5.30 14.90
C LYS A 192 17.88 -5.61 13.97
N ALA A 193 17.91 -6.82 13.40
CA ALA A 193 18.92 -7.21 12.40
C ALA A 193 18.82 -6.39 11.10
N ARG A 194 17.61 -6.07 10.63
CA ARG A 194 17.36 -5.26 9.42
C ARG A 194 17.71 -3.79 9.60
N LEU A 195 17.39 -3.22 10.77
CA LEU A 195 17.75 -1.85 11.13
C LEU A 195 19.25 -1.70 11.36
N GLY A 196 19.90 -2.75 11.86
CA GLY A 196 21.28 -2.69 12.32
C GLY A 196 21.41 -1.88 13.62
N PRO A 197 22.58 -1.94 14.27
CA PRO A 197 22.82 -1.24 15.54
C PRO A 197 22.70 0.29 15.39
N SER A 198 23.13 0.85 14.26
CA SER A 198 23.05 2.30 13.99
C SER A 198 21.61 2.77 13.78
N GLY A 199 20.76 1.98 13.11
CA GLY A 199 19.35 2.32 12.91
C GLY A 199 18.57 2.31 14.21
N VAL A 200 18.86 1.35 15.09
CA VAL A 200 18.24 1.29 16.43
C VAL A 200 18.72 2.45 17.30
N ASP A 201 20.02 2.71 17.34
CA ASP A 201 20.61 3.86 18.07
C ASP A 201 20.01 5.19 17.60
N PHE A 202 19.83 5.36 16.28
CA PHE A 202 19.19 6.53 15.70
C PHE A 202 17.78 6.77 16.30
N PHE A 203 16.92 5.75 16.26
CA PHE A 203 15.55 5.88 16.75
C PHE A 203 15.47 6.08 18.26
N MET A 204 16.40 5.51 19.01
CA MET A 204 16.41 5.60 20.47
C MET A 204 17.02 6.90 21.00
N ASN A 205 18.09 7.39 20.38
CA ASN A 205 18.92 8.45 20.95
C ASN A 205 18.91 9.75 20.14
N ARG A 206 18.60 9.71 18.84
CA ARG A 206 18.63 10.90 17.96
C ARG A 206 17.26 11.49 17.65
N VAL A 207 16.20 10.69 17.69
CA VAL A 207 14.83 11.20 17.54
C VAL A 207 14.40 11.81 18.88
N PRO A 208 14.05 13.12 18.91
CA PRO A 208 13.65 13.78 20.15
C PRO A 208 12.37 13.16 20.70
N ASP A 209 12.29 13.03 22.02
CA ASP A 209 11.08 12.52 22.68
C ASP A 209 9.90 13.48 22.40
N PRO A 210 8.79 13.00 21.81
CA PRO A 210 7.65 13.84 21.49
C PRO A 210 6.93 14.36 22.73
N SER A 211 7.11 13.75 23.90
CA SER A 211 6.54 14.25 25.15
C SER A 211 7.25 15.52 25.63
N ALA A 212 8.55 15.65 25.34
CA ALA A 212 9.36 16.80 25.73
C ALA A 212 9.42 17.90 24.65
N HIS A 213 9.53 17.51 23.38
CA HIS A 213 9.75 18.45 22.26
C HIS A 213 8.54 18.57 21.31
N GLY A 214 7.44 17.86 21.59
CA GLY A 214 6.24 17.80 20.76
C GLY A 214 6.35 16.80 19.61
N MET A 215 5.22 16.28 19.13
CA MET A 215 5.22 15.29 18.03
C MET A 215 5.86 15.83 16.75
N TRP A 216 5.61 17.10 16.41
CA TRP A 216 6.09 17.68 15.15
C TRP A 216 7.62 17.67 15.00
N THR A 217 8.35 17.89 16.10
CA THR A 217 9.82 17.88 16.07
C THR A 217 10.36 16.48 15.81
N ALA A 218 9.77 15.45 16.42
CA ALA A 218 10.09 14.05 16.14
C ALA A 218 9.80 13.69 14.67
N PHE A 219 8.62 14.07 14.15
CA PHE A 219 8.26 13.86 12.75
C PHE A 219 9.24 14.55 11.79
N MET A 220 9.65 15.79 12.08
CA MET A 220 10.61 16.53 11.26
C MET A 220 12.03 15.98 11.34
N ALA A 221 12.45 15.47 12.50
CA ALA A 221 13.74 14.78 12.63
C ALA A 221 13.79 13.52 11.75
N ILE A 222 12.68 12.77 11.71
CA ILE A 222 12.54 11.60 10.84
C ILE A 222 12.54 12.00 9.36
N LEU A 223 11.83 13.07 8.99
CA LEU A 223 11.86 13.60 7.61
C LEU A 223 13.28 14.03 7.22
N GLY A 224 14.00 14.67 8.14
CA GLY A 224 15.38 15.09 7.92
C GLY A 224 16.30 13.92 7.56
N VAL A 225 16.09 12.76 8.18
CA VAL A 225 16.85 11.54 7.85
C VAL A 225 16.41 10.90 6.54
N GLU A 226 15.14 11.00 6.16
CA GLU A 226 14.72 10.56 4.82
C GLU A 226 15.38 11.40 3.72
N LEU A 227 15.49 12.72 3.94
CA LEU A 227 16.06 13.65 2.97
C LEU A 227 17.60 13.66 2.96
N ALA A 228 18.24 13.54 4.11
CA ALA A 228 19.69 13.66 4.26
C ALA A 228 20.42 12.32 4.49
N GLY A 229 19.70 11.25 4.85
CA GLY A 229 20.27 9.98 5.29
C GLY A 229 20.74 10.00 6.76
N PRO A 230 20.89 8.81 7.40
CA PRO A 230 21.23 8.71 8.83
C PRO A 230 22.67 9.12 9.18
N GLU A 231 23.58 9.10 8.21
CA GLU A 231 24.99 9.53 8.36
C GLU A 231 25.43 10.52 7.28
N GLN A 232 24.50 11.17 6.57
CA GLN A 232 24.80 11.99 5.37
C GLN A 232 25.50 11.23 4.21
N ASN A 233 25.80 9.94 4.38
CA ASN A 233 26.63 9.18 3.43
C ASN A 233 25.86 8.39 2.37
N ARG A 234 24.54 8.22 2.48
CA ARG A 234 23.71 7.65 1.39
C ARG A 234 22.25 8.12 1.44
N ILE A 235 21.81 8.72 0.34
CA ILE A 235 20.41 8.74 -0.07
C ILE A 235 20.01 7.27 -0.34
N GLY A 236 19.04 6.74 0.41
CA GLY A 236 18.45 5.43 0.09
C GLY A 236 19.25 4.20 0.50
N ALA A 237 19.95 4.20 1.65
CA ALA A 237 20.50 2.96 2.23
C ALA A 237 19.43 1.89 2.59
N GLY A 238 18.15 2.15 2.31
CA GLY A 238 17.10 1.14 2.26
C GLY A 238 16.79 0.56 3.63
N MET A 239 16.72 1.43 4.66
CA MET A 239 16.17 1.00 5.94
C MET A 239 14.77 0.49 5.72
N ARG A 240 14.62 -0.82 5.91
CA ARG A 240 13.41 -1.54 5.56
C ARG A 240 12.51 -1.52 6.79
N PHE A 241 11.29 -1.02 6.67
CA PHE A 241 10.34 -0.80 7.78
C PHE A 241 10.06 -2.03 8.63
N CYS A 242 9.98 -1.86 9.95
CA CYS A 242 9.63 -2.93 10.89
C CYS A 242 8.17 -2.92 11.32
N ALA A 243 7.36 -1.98 10.81
CA ALA A 243 5.92 -2.03 11.03
C ALA A 243 5.30 -2.90 9.93
N ASP A 244 4.60 -3.97 10.30
CA ASP A 244 3.74 -4.66 9.36
C ASP A 244 2.50 -3.80 9.09
N MET A 245 1.92 -3.93 7.90
CA MET A 245 0.89 -3.00 7.45
C MET A 245 -0.33 -3.71 6.90
N LEU A 246 -1.51 -3.13 7.18
CA LEU A 246 -2.78 -3.56 6.60
C LEU A 246 -2.70 -3.65 5.07
N TYR A 247 -1.94 -2.73 4.45
CA TYR A 247 -1.60 -2.82 3.03
C TYR A 247 -0.38 -3.70 2.84
N SER A 248 -0.63 -4.94 2.41
CA SER A 248 0.37 -5.94 2.10
C SER A 248 1.50 -5.38 1.22
N GLY A 249 2.72 -5.30 1.77
CA GLY A 249 4.00 -5.12 1.06
C GLY A 249 3.97 -4.29 -0.24
N HIS A 250 4.59 -4.85 -1.30
CA HIS A 250 4.62 -4.31 -2.67
C HIS A 250 3.47 -4.87 -3.55
N THR A 251 2.66 -5.78 -3.02
CA THR A 251 1.71 -6.58 -3.80
C THR A 251 0.54 -5.73 -4.31
N TYR A 252 0.02 -4.80 -3.52
CA TYR A 252 -1.11 -3.95 -3.95
C TYR A 252 -0.74 -3.05 -5.15
N PHE A 253 0.48 -2.50 -5.18
CA PHE A 253 0.97 -1.77 -6.35
C PHE A 253 1.08 -2.69 -7.55
N THR A 254 1.63 -3.89 -7.35
CA THR A 254 1.77 -4.90 -8.40
C THR A 254 0.41 -5.23 -9.02
N ILE A 255 -0.63 -5.44 -8.20
CA ILE A 255 -1.99 -5.70 -8.66
C ILE A 255 -2.54 -4.53 -9.47
N LEU A 256 -2.33 -3.28 -9.03
CA LEU A 256 -2.74 -2.10 -9.80
C LEU A 256 -2.16 -2.10 -11.22
N TYR A 257 -0.85 -2.37 -11.36
CA TYR A 257 -0.19 -2.39 -12.66
C TYR A 257 -0.60 -3.59 -13.52
N ILE A 258 -0.84 -4.75 -12.91
CA ILE A 258 -1.38 -5.93 -13.61
C ILE A 258 -2.77 -5.62 -14.17
N LEU A 259 -3.67 -5.06 -13.37
CA LEU A 259 -5.01 -4.69 -13.81
C LEU A 259 -4.96 -3.66 -14.95
N ALA A 260 -4.04 -2.70 -14.86
CA ALA A 260 -3.81 -1.73 -15.92
C ALA A 260 -3.29 -2.39 -17.21
N LEU A 261 -2.37 -3.36 -17.13
CA LEU A 261 -1.92 -4.14 -18.29
C LEU A 261 -3.07 -4.93 -18.92
N CYS A 262 -3.91 -5.58 -18.11
CA CYS A 262 -5.09 -6.29 -18.60
C CYS A 262 -6.08 -5.34 -19.31
N GLU A 263 -6.24 -4.11 -18.83
CA GLU A 263 -7.07 -3.08 -19.49
C GLU A 263 -6.46 -2.62 -20.84
N LEU A 264 -5.12 -2.58 -20.97
CA LEU A 264 -4.45 -2.26 -22.25
C LEU A 264 -4.58 -3.38 -23.28
N VAL A 265 -4.49 -4.65 -22.86
CA VAL A 265 -4.57 -5.82 -23.77
C VAL A 265 -5.98 -6.05 -24.30
N ARG A 266 -7.02 -5.59 -23.59
CA ARG A 266 -8.43 -5.73 -24.00
C ARG A 266 -8.89 -4.70 -25.03
N LYS A 267 -8.13 -3.63 -25.24
CA LYS A 267 -8.42 -2.59 -26.24
C LYS A 267 -7.93 -3.04 -27.61
#